data_AF-A0A926XQX1-F1
#
_entry.id   AF-A0A926XQX1-F1
#
_cell.length_a   1.000
_cell.length_b   1.000
_cell.length_c   1.000
_cell.angle_alpha   90.00
_cell.angle_beta   90.00
_cell.angle_gamma   90.00
#
_symmetry.space_group_name_H-M   'P 1'
#
loop_
_entity.id
_entity.type
_entity.pdbx_description
1 polymer ?
#
loop_
_entity_poly.entity_id
_entity_poly.type
_entity_poly.pdbx_seq_one_letter_code
_entity_poly.pdbx_strand_id
1 'polypeptide(L)'
;MAASKPLEGIELVDCASANAKSGIEVTARQCGYGKDVEAFWQSLDKACQQMGISIDDLNDLVRDRPTSLERGIEIAPDTDYSL
;
A
#
# COMPACT_ATOMS: atom_id res chain seq x y z
N MET A 1 0.26 8.68 -24.43
CA MET A 1 1.24 7.59 -24.42
C MET A 1 0.78 6.59 -23.37
N ALA A 2 0.18 5.46 -23.77
CA ALA A 2 -0.10 4.39 -22.83
C ALA A 2 1.23 3.68 -22.59
N ALA A 3 1.72 3.70 -21.35
CA ALA A 3 2.90 2.94 -20.98
C ALA A 3 2.70 1.50 -21.44
N SER A 4 3.50 1.03 -22.39
CA SER A 4 3.38 -0.32 -22.97
C SER A 4 3.84 -1.40 -21.99
N LYS A 5 4.15 -1.02 -20.75
CA LYS A 5 4.64 -1.86 -19.68
C LYS A 5 3.87 -1.54 -18.40
N PRO A 6 3.51 -2.57 -17.60
CA PRO A 6 2.90 -2.36 -16.30
C PRO A 6 3.82 -1.55 -15.39
N LEU A 7 3.24 -0.67 -14.59
CA LEU A 7 3.97 0.07 -13.57
C LEU A 7 4.39 -0.89 -12.44
N GLU A 8 5.54 -0.63 -11.83
CA GLU A 8 6.10 -1.43 -10.73
C GLU A 8 6.63 -0.53 -9.62
N GLY A 9 6.79 -1.08 -8.41
CA GLY A 9 7.39 -0.38 -7.28
C GLY A 9 6.62 0.90 -6.88
N ILE A 10 7.35 2.00 -6.68
CA ILE A 10 6.77 3.27 -6.21
C ILE A 10 5.77 3.85 -7.21
N GLU A 11 6.05 3.73 -8.52
CA GLU A 11 5.13 4.26 -9.54
C GLU A 11 3.82 3.49 -9.58
N LEU A 12 3.85 2.20 -9.25
CA LEU A 12 2.63 1.39 -9.12
C LEU A 12 1.80 1.85 -7.90
N VAL A 13 2.45 2.08 -6.77
CA VAL A 13 1.78 2.54 -5.54
C VAL A 13 1.17 3.93 -5.75
N ASP A 14 1.89 4.85 -6.38
CA ASP A 14 1.40 6.19 -6.72
C ASP A 14 0.18 6.10 -7.65
N CYS A 15 0.30 5.36 -8.76
CA CYS A 15 -0.81 5.12 -9.67
C CYS A 15 -2.02 4.49 -8.97
N ALA A 16 -1.79 3.49 -8.12
CA ALA A 16 -2.84 2.81 -7.38
C ALA A 16 -3.55 3.75 -6.41
N SER A 17 -2.81 4.55 -5.64
CA SER A 17 -3.36 5.51 -4.70
C SER A 17 -4.19 6.62 -5.39
N ALA A 18 -3.73 7.11 -6.55
CA ALA A 18 -4.44 8.11 -7.33
C ALA A 18 -5.77 7.59 -7.89
N ASN A 19 -5.85 6.29 -8.20
CA ASN A 19 -7.01 5.66 -8.83
C ASN A 19 -7.82 4.77 -7.87
N ALA A 20 -7.43 4.62 -6.61
CA ALA A 20 -8.04 3.70 -5.66
C ALA A 20 -9.56 3.93 -5.46
N LYS A 21 -10.03 5.18 -5.58
CA LYS A 21 -11.46 5.52 -5.54
C LYS A 21 -12.26 5.05 -6.77
N SER A 22 -11.57 4.75 -7.87
CA SER A 22 -12.17 4.26 -9.11
C SER A 22 -12.36 2.74 -9.14
N GLY A 23 -11.87 2.03 -8.13
CA GLY A 23 -11.98 0.57 -8.01
C GLY A 23 -10.84 -0.19 -8.69
N ILE A 24 -10.72 -1.47 -8.36
CA ILE A 24 -9.54 -2.28 -8.68
C ILE A 24 -9.37 -2.55 -10.18
N GLU A 25 -10.45 -2.77 -10.90
CA GLU A 25 -10.40 -3.04 -12.35
C GLU A 25 -9.95 -1.81 -13.15
N VAL A 26 -10.47 -0.63 -12.80
CA VAL A 26 -10.10 0.63 -13.44
C VAL A 26 -8.65 0.95 -13.11
N THR A 27 -8.26 0.78 -11.85
CA THR A 27 -6.89 1.01 -11.39
C THR A 27 -5.89 0.11 -12.11
N ALA A 28 -6.16 -1.20 -12.19
CA ALA A 28 -5.29 -2.15 -12.89
C ALA A 28 -5.08 -1.75 -14.36
N ARG A 29 -6.15 -1.34 -15.05
CA ARG A 29 -6.05 -0.83 -16.43
C ARG A 29 -5.18 0.43 -16.52
N GLN A 30 -5.39 1.39 -15.63
CA GLN A 30 -4.67 2.67 -15.63
C GLN A 30 -3.18 2.48 -15.29
N CYS A 31 -2.86 1.51 -14.45
CA CYS A 31 -1.48 1.18 -14.07
C CYS A 31 -0.78 0.21 -15.05
N GLY A 32 -1.41 -0.11 -16.19
CA GLY A 32 -0.79 -0.88 -17.28
C GLY A 32 -0.98 -2.40 -17.22
N TYR A 33 -1.82 -2.90 -16.31
CA TYR A 33 -2.15 -4.33 -16.17
C TYR A 33 -3.40 -4.73 -16.97
N GLY A 34 -4.11 -3.77 -17.58
CA GLY A 34 -5.25 -4.06 -18.45
C GLY A 34 -6.41 -4.69 -17.68
N LYS A 35 -6.63 -5.99 -17.85
CA LYS A 35 -7.67 -6.77 -17.14
C LYS A 35 -7.10 -7.71 -16.09
N ASP A 36 -5.77 -7.79 -15.98
CA ASP A 36 -5.07 -8.71 -15.10
C ASP A 36 -4.99 -8.12 -13.68
N VAL A 37 -6.15 -8.10 -13.01
CA VAL A 37 -6.29 -7.61 -11.63
C VAL A 37 -5.43 -8.41 -10.65
N GLU A 38 -5.28 -9.72 -10.87
CA GLU A 38 -4.48 -10.58 -10.00
C GLU A 38 -2.98 -10.22 -10.07
N ALA A 39 -2.46 -9.98 -11.28
CA ALA A 39 -1.08 -9.55 -11.50
C ALA A 39 -0.84 -8.14 -10.94
N PHE A 40 -1.83 -7.25 -11.10
CA PHE A 40 -1.81 -5.92 -10.49
C PHE A 40 -1.70 -6.02 -8.97
N TRP A 41 -2.53 -6.87 -8.35
CA TRP A 41 -2.59 -6.96 -6.89
C TRP A 41 -1.33 -7.57 -6.29
N GLN A 42 -0.78 -8.63 -6.90
CA GLN A 42 0.51 -9.19 -6.50
C GLN A 42 1.66 -8.17 -6.59
N SER A 43 1.68 -7.39 -7.66
CA SER A 43 2.75 -6.40 -7.87
C SER A 43 2.61 -5.23 -6.91
N LEU A 44 1.39 -4.83 -6.60
CA LEU A 44 1.09 -3.73 -5.68
C LEU A 44 1.34 -4.12 -4.24
N ASP A 45 0.93 -5.31 -3.81
CA ASP A 45 1.25 -5.87 -2.51
C ASP A 45 2.77 -5.98 -2.32
N LYS A 46 3.48 -6.54 -3.30
CA LYS A 46 4.95 -6.60 -3.27
C LYS A 46 5.58 -5.22 -3.16
N ALA A 47 5.10 -4.24 -3.92
CA ALA A 47 5.60 -2.87 -3.85
C ALA A 47 5.36 -2.24 -2.47
N CYS A 48 4.19 -2.46 -1.88
CA CYS A 48 3.86 -1.99 -0.53
C CYS A 48 4.73 -2.66 0.54
N GLN A 49 4.92 -3.98 0.45
CA GLN A 49 5.79 -4.73 1.36
C GLN A 49 7.24 -4.24 1.31
N GLN A 50 7.75 -3.89 0.11
CA GLN A 50 9.07 -3.29 -0.04
C GLN A 50 9.20 -1.93 0.67
N MET A 51 8.09 -1.25 0.91
CA MET A 51 8.02 0.01 1.67
C MET A 51 7.66 -0.18 3.15
N GLY A 52 7.51 -1.44 3.61
CA GLY A 52 7.07 -1.76 4.96
C GLY A 52 5.60 -1.43 5.22
N ILE A 53 4.77 -1.46 4.18
CA ILE A 53 3.34 -1.17 4.22
C ILE A 53 2.59 -2.48 3.90
N SER A 54 1.58 -2.81 4.68
CA SER A 54 0.65 -3.91 4.39
C SER A 54 -0.70 -3.31 4.05
N ILE A 55 -1.26 -3.70 2.91
CA ILE A 55 -2.58 -3.23 2.46
C ILE A 55 -3.51 -4.44 2.30
N ASP A 56 -4.75 -4.31 2.77
CA ASP A 56 -5.80 -5.32 2.54
C ASP A 56 -6.68 -4.94 1.35
N ASP A 57 -6.76 -3.63 1.06
CA ASP A 57 -7.66 -3.05 0.08
C ASP A 57 -7.06 -1.80 -0.57
N LEU A 58 -7.51 -1.43 -1.78
CA LEU A 58 -6.99 -0.24 -2.47
C LEU A 58 -7.25 1.06 -1.71
N ASN A 59 -8.35 1.13 -0.96
CA ASN A 59 -8.66 2.30 -0.14
C ASN A 59 -7.69 2.49 1.03
N ASP A 60 -6.94 1.45 1.42
CA ASP A 60 -5.90 1.56 2.44
C ASP A 60 -4.75 2.49 1.98
N LEU A 61 -4.49 2.55 0.67
CA LEU A 61 -3.53 3.46 0.07
C LEU A 61 -3.97 4.93 0.09
N VAL A 62 -5.28 5.18 0.18
CA VAL A 62 -5.89 6.53 0.17
C VAL A 62 -6.02 7.07 1.58
N ARG A 63 -6.21 6.18 2.56
CA ARG A 63 -6.21 6.55 3.96
C ARG A 63 -4.80 6.93 4.34
N ASP A 64 -4.66 8.17 4.83
CA ASP A 64 -3.49 8.63 5.57
C ASP A 64 -3.01 7.50 6.49
N ARG A 65 -1.77 7.03 6.25
CA ARG A 65 -1.20 5.79 6.81
C ARG A 65 -1.74 5.51 8.21
N PRO A 66 -2.51 4.43 8.44
CA PRO A 66 -2.54 3.89 9.79
C PRO A 66 -1.11 3.46 10.08
N THR A 67 -0.46 4.19 10.96
CA THR A 67 0.82 3.87 11.59
C THR A 67 0.65 2.65 12.50
N SER A 68 0.09 1.55 12.00
CA SER A 68 0.03 0.28 12.73
C SER A 68 1.34 -0.47 12.53
N LEU A 69 2.42 0.15 13.02
CA LEU A 69 3.54 -0.57 13.62
C LEU A 69 3.05 -1.15 14.96
N GLU A 70 2.11 -2.09 14.92
CA GLU A 70 1.84 -2.95 16.07
C GLU A 70 2.94 -4.03 16.14
N ARG A 71 4.15 -3.61 16.50
CA ARG A 71 5.18 -4.44 17.16
C ARG A 71 6.15 -3.54 17.90
N GLY A 72 5.70 -3.05 19.05
CA GLY A 72 6.51 -2.30 19.99
C GLY A 72 5.80 -2.26 21.32
N ILE A 73 5.82 -3.40 22.02
CA ILE A 73 5.59 -3.54 23.46
C ILE A 73 5.73 -2.21 24.19
N GLU A 74 4.62 -1.72 24.70
CA GLU A 74 4.54 -0.71 25.75
C GLU A 74 5.38 -1.18 26.95
N ILE A 75 6.56 -0.60 27.13
CA ILE A 75 7.21 -0.56 28.43
C ILE A 75 7.26 0.93 28.80
N ALA A 76 6.20 1.40 29.46
CA ALA A 76 6.36 2.57 30.32
C ALA A 76 7.47 2.22 31.34
N PRO A 77 8.46 3.10 31.61
CA PRO A 77 9.30 2.89 32.76
C PRO A 77 8.42 3.11 33.98
N ASP A 78 7.81 2.05 34.50
CA ASP A 78 7.43 2.02 35.91
C ASP A 78 8.73 1.96 36.69
N THR A 79 9.22 3.13 37.05
CA THR A 79 10.11 3.26 38.19
C THR A 79 9.48 4.32 39.05
N ASP A 80 8.53 3.88 39.87
CA ASP A 80 8.30 4.47 41.18
C ASP A 80 9.64 4.48 41.92
N TYR A 81 10.41 5.55 41.74
CA TYR A 81 11.52 5.83 42.64
C TYR A 81 10.92 6.59 43.83
N SER A 82 10.36 5.80 44.75
CA SER A 82 10.00 6.21 46.09
C SER A 82 11.18 6.94 46.76
N LEU A 83 10.97 8.19 47.18
CA LEU A 83 11.81 8.92 48.13
C LEU A 83 10.92 9.60 49.17
#